data_AF-A0A4Q4VJX1-F1
#
_entry.id   AF-A0A4Q4VJX1-F1
#
_cell.length_a   1.000
_cell.length_b   1.000
_cell.length_c   1.000
_cell.angle_alpha   90.00
_cell.angle_beta   90.00
_cell.angle_gamma   90.00
#
_symmetry.space_group_name_H-M   'P 1'
#
loop_
_entity.id
_entity.type
_entity.pdbx_description
1 polymer ?
#
loop_
_entity_poly.entity_id
_entity_poly.type
_entity_poly.pdbx_seq_one_letter_code
_entity_poly.pdbx_strand_id
1 'polypeptide(L)'
;MEYKIPVPSGPKFKPRLIIHGGAGNIPPRDEMPAETYAAYREALLTIVSKTDTYMRTPLPPKLLYSPTGRRYPAALDIATYAVTLLENDPLFNAGHGAVFTRDGINELEASVMVSRPSSHAKRGVGVTGLRHVKHPIQLARAMLEHGDADLWGGSNTTTANEAGGECQEGEELGLDVPSAQGHTLIHGPAAEALARRYGLELVDPAYFFTQKRWDEHVRALERERSGGAATATWSAAEFLPQGTVGAVALDEDGVLCVATSTGGMTNKLTGRIGDTPVVGAGFWAEEWVDHDAAPPPPSPRQRQQWPSDGWQGVRDYLGNNTSGPTIELSSGLRSFLADCLPTPFLYAPVARRQHSDRPPPLTTTTRATAVSGTGNGDSFLRTAAARTVAAMARWSPGLSAAQALSRVAGPGGELQRSAGARWGRTGEGEGGMIGIEAVVERDAADGGVVGVRAAVLHDHNSSGMFRAWIDDGGAARFKIWRDE
;
A
#
# COMPACT_ATOMS: atom_id res chain seq x y z
N MET A 1 -36.71 15.28 -17.69
CA MET A 1 -35.69 16.20 -17.13
C MET A 1 -34.64 15.32 -16.48
N GLU A 2 -33.55 15.04 -17.19
CA GLU A 2 -32.40 14.32 -16.61
C GLU A 2 -31.71 15.23 -15.60
N TYR A 3 -31.74 14.85 -14.33
CA TYR A 3 -30.89 15.44 -13.31
C TYR A 3 -29.45 15.02 -13.61
N LYS A 4 -28.75 15.80 -14.43
CA LYS A 4 -27.28 15.70 -14.54
C LYS A 4 -26.72 16.04 -13.17
N ILE A 5 -26.25 15.03 -12.44
CA ILE A 5 -25.41 15.23 -11.27
C ILE A 5 -24.24 16.10 -11.75
N PRO A 6 -24.05 17.33 -11.22
CA PRO A 6 -22.95 18.18 -11.64
C PRO A 6 -21.65 17.44 -11.39
N VAL A 7 -20.86 17.20 -12.45
CA VAL A 7 -19.47 16.77 -12.30
C VAL A 7 -18.78 17.86 -11.48
N PRO A 8 -18.19 17.54 -10.31
CA PRO A 8 -17.64 18.58 -9.45
C PRO A 8 -16.60 19.40 -10.22
N SER A 9 -16.90 20.66 -10.50
CA SER A 9 -15.97 21.59 -11.12
C SER A 9 -14.96 22.01 -10.07
N GLY A 10 -13.72 21.51 -10.17
CA GLY A 10 -12.65 21.83 -9.23
C GLY A 10 -11.30 21.28 -9.72
N PRO A 11 -10.19 21.63 -9.03
CA PRO A 11 -8.87 21.14 -9.38
C PRO A 11 -8.81 19.61 -9.24
N LYS A 12 -8.27 18.96 -10.27
CA LYS A 12 -8.03 17.50 -10.29
C LYS A 12 -6.63 17.17 -9.79
N PHE A 13 -6.44 15.96 -9.31
CA PHE A 13 -5.11 15.48 -8.98
C PHE A 13 -4.26 15.33 -10.24
N LYS A 14 -2.98 15.70 -10.14
CA LYS A 14 -1.97 15.14 -11.03
C LYS A 14 -1.78 13.68 -10.61
N PRO A 15 -2.00 12.70 -11.50
CA PRO A 15 -1.84 11.30 -11.15
C PRO A 15 -0.42 10.99 -10.62
N ARG A 16 -0.32 10.03 -9.69
CA ARG A 16 0.95 9.67 -9.01
C ARG A 16 1.16 8.16 -9.02
N LEU A 17 2.42 7.77 -9.05
CA LEU A 17 2.85 6.38 -9.08
C LEU A 17 4.16 6.21 -8.32
N ILE A 18 4.23 5.19 -7.47
CA ILE A 18 5.47 4.64 -6.92
C ILE A 18 5.40 3.11 -6.95
N ILE A 19 6.54 2.47 -7.22
CA ILE A 19 6.72 1.01 -7.23
C ILE A 19 7.92 0.60 -6.37
N HIS A 20 7.89 -0.64 -5.85
CA HIS A 20 9.04 -1.27 -5.21
C HIS A 20 9.31 -2.66 -5.78
N GLY A 21 10.59 -3.01 -5.82
CA GLY A 21 11.11 -4.34 -6.18
C GLY A 21 11.60 -5.15 -4.98
N GLY A 22 11.32 -4.67 -3.77
CA GLY A 22 11.64 -5.36 -2.52
C GLY A 22 12.63 -4.64 -1.62
N ALA A 23 12.49 -4.87 -0.32
CA ALA A 23 13.42 -4.46 0.73
C ALA A 23 14.12 -5.67 1.34
N GLY A 24 15.26 -5.44 1.99
CA GLY A 24 15.96 -6.46 2.75
C GLY A 24 17.45 -6.18 2.81
N ASN A 25 18.23 -7.26 2.96
CA ASN A 25 19.68 -7.22 3.01
C ASN A 25 20.29 -6.99 1.60
N ILE A 26 20.17 -5.75 1.12
CA ILE A 26 20.83 -5.28 -0.10
C ILE A 26 22.26 -4.84 0.27
N PRO A 27 23.30 -5.34 -0.42
CA PRO A 27 24.67 -4.92 -0.13
C PRO A 27 24.83 -3.40 -0.32
N PRO A 28 25.79 -2.77 0.35
CA PRO A 28 26.18 -1.39 0.07
C PRO A 28 26.51 -1.16 -1.41
N ARG A 29 26.44 0.11 -1.86
CA ARG A 29 26.61 0.48 -3.28
C ARG A 29 27.95 0.01 -3.86
N ASP A 30 29.02 0.08 -3.07
CA ASP A 30 30.39 -0.28 -3.42
C ASP A 30 30.62 -1.80 -3.50
N GLU A 31 29.77 -2.58 -2.83
CA GLU A 31 29.82 -4.05 -2.86
C GLU A 31 28.88 -4.67 -3.92
N MET A 32 27.88 -3.92 -4.41
CA MET A 32 26.98 -4.39 -5.45
C MET A 32 27.66 -4.39 -6.84
N PRO A 33 27.68 -5.52 -7.57
CA PRO A 33 28.19 -5.57 -8.94
C PRO A 33 27.49 -4.55 -9.84
N ALA A 34 28.27 -3.88 -10.70
CA ALA A 34 27.78 -2.78 -11.54
C ALA A 34 26.65 -3.23 -12.48
N GLU A 35 26.76 -4.46 -13.01
CA GLU A 35 25.79 -5.08 -13.89
C GLU A 35 24.48 -5.36 -13.16
N THR A 36 24.56 -5.86 -11.92
CA THR A 36 23.38 -6.08 -11.07
C THR A 36 22.67 -4.78 -10.76
N TYR A 37 23.41 -3.73 -10.37
CA TYR A 37 22.84 -2.40 -10.14
C TYR A 37 22.17 -1.86 -11.40
N ALA A 38 22.84 -1.94 -12.56
CA ALA A 38 22.33 -1.47 -13.83
C ALA A 38 21.04 -2.20 -14.22
N ALA A 39 20.99 -3.53 -14.05
CA ALA A 39 19.82 -4.34 -14.35
C ALA A 39 18.60 -3.93 -13.51
N TYR A 40 18.74 -3.83 -12.17
CA TYR A 40 17.64 -3.39 -11.31
C TYR A 40 17.20 -1.96 -11.60
N ARG A 41 18.15 -1.06 -11.87
CA ARG A 41 17.87 0.33 -12.23
C ARG A 41 17.11 0.43 -13.54
N GLU A 42 17.55 -0.27 -14.58
CA GLU A 42 16.92 -0.30 -15.90
C GLU A 42 15.52 -0.89 -15.82
N ALA A 43 15.36 -2.03 -15.14
CA ALA A 43 14.07 -2.68 -14.95
C ALA A 43 13.06 -1.75 -14.27
N LEU A 44 13.40 -1.19 -13.11
CA LEU A 44 12.47 -0.32 -12.36
C LEU A 44 12.16 0.99 -13.09
N LEU A 45 13.15 1.61 -13.75
CA LEU A 45 12.90 2.81 -14.56
C LEU A 45 12.02 2.48 -15.78
N THR A 46 12.24 1.34 -16.43
CA THR A 46 11.41 0.90 -17.56
C THR A 46 9.97 0.65 -17.13
N ILE A 47 9.77 -0.06 -16.01
CA ILE A 47 8.44 -0.39 -15.49
C ILE A 47 7.69 0.88 -15.08
N VAL A 48 8.33 1.79 -14.33
CA VAL A 48 7.67 3.03 -13.90
C VAL A 48 7.35 3.95 -15.09
N SER A 49 8.23 4.03 -16.10
CA SER A 49 7.99 4.83 -17.31
C SER A 49 6.91 4.22 -18.21
N LYS A 50 6.86 2.89 -18.37
CA LYS A 50 5.77 2.21 -19.09
C LYS A 50 4.44 2.44 -18.40
N THR A 51 4.41 2.37 -17.07
CA THR A 51 3.20 2.62 -16.28
C THR A 51 2.78 4.10 -16.34
N ASP A 52 3.73 5.04 -16.30
CA ASP A 52 3.43 6.47 -16.50
C ASP A 52 2.87 6.77 -17.89
N THR A 53 3.36 6.06 -18.91
CA THR A 53 2.78 6.14 -20.25
C THR A 53 1.35 5.57 -20.27
N TYR A 54 1.14 4.40 -19.67
CA TYR A 54 -0.18 3.77 -19.56
C TYR A 54 -1.19 4.67 -18.86
N MET A 55 -0.86 5.23 -17.69
CA MET A 55 -1.77 6.08 -16.92
C MET A 55 -2.11 7.41 -17.62
N ARG A 56 -1.28 7.86 -18.57
CA ARG A 56 -1.51 9.08 -19.37
C ARG A 56 -2.16 8.80 -20.72
N THR A 57 -2.35 7.54 -21.08
CA THR A 57 -2.97 7.16 -22.36
C THR A 57 -4.49 7.17 -22.19
N PRO A 58 -5.25 7.95 -22.99
CA PRO A 58 -6.70 7.93 -22.91
C PRO A 58 -7.28 6.55 -23.21
N LEU A 59 -8.33 6.18 -22.47
CA LEU A 59 -9.06 4.94 -22.71
C LEU A 59 -9.73 4.99 -24.10
N PRO A 60 -9.83 3.85 -24.81
CA PRO A 60 -10.44 3.80 -26.13
C PRO A 60 -11.92 4.21 -26.07
N PRO A 61 -12.47 4.78 -27.16
CA PRO A 61 -13.83 5.35 -27.17
C PRO A 61 -14.96 4.40 -26.74
N LYS A 62 -14.80 3.09 -26.95
CA LYS A 62 -15.77 2.09 -26.50
C LYS A 62 -15.94 2.02 -24.97
N LEU A 63 -14.93 2.43 -24.21
CA LEU A 63 -14.97 2.53 -22.75
C LEU A 63 -15.41 3.92 -22.25
N LEU A 64 -15.46 4.94 -23.12
CA LEU A 64 -15.94 6.29 -22.76
C LEU A 64 -17.44 6.34 -22.47
N TYR A 65 -18.21 5.35 -22.96
CA TYR A 65 -19.63 5.16 -22.64
C TYR A 65 -19.85 4.36 -21.35
N SER A 66 -18.79 4.02 -20.61
CA SER A 66 -18.89 3.54 -19.24
C SER A 66 -19.72 4.54 -18.40
N PRO A 67 -20.60 4.08 -17.49
CA PRO A 67 -21.34 4.95 -16.58
C PRO A 67 -20.44 5.92 -15.79
N THR A 68 -19.14 5.61 -15.68
CA THR A 68 -18.14 6.42 -14.98
C THR A 68 -17.58 7.60 -15.80
N GLY A 69 -17.73 7.60 -17.14
CA GLY A 69 -17.24 8.68 -18.01
C GLY A 69 -15.74 8.98 -17.95
N ARG A 70 -14.91 8.04 -17.45
CA ARG A 70 -13.47 8.24 -17.25
C ARG A 70 -12.71 8.34 -18.57
N ARG A 71 -11.79 9.31 -18.64
CA ARG A 71 -10.91 9.50 -19.80
C ARG A 71 -9.62 8.70 -19.70
N TYR A 72 -9.11 8.47 -18.49
CA TYR A 72 -7.84 7.79 -18.22
C TYR A 72 -8.05 6.54 -17.34
N PRO A 73 -7.07 5.61 -17.29
CA PRO A 73 -7.14 4.42 -16.45
C PRO A 73 -7.35 4.76 -14.96
N ALA A 74 -8.09 3.90 -14.25
CA ALA A 74 -8.32 4.07 -12.82
C ALA A 74 -7.07 3.71 -12.00
N ALA A 75 -7.01 4.13 -10.74
CA ALA A 75 -5.90 3.75 -9.85
C ALA A 75 -5.72 2.23 -9.75
N LEU A 76 -6.82 1.46 -9.78
CA LEU A 76 -6.80 -0.01 -9.82
C LEU A 76 -6.08 -0.54 -11.07
N ASP A 77 -6.39 0.00 -12.24
CA ASP A 77 -5.75 -0.38 -13.50
C ASP A 77 -4.25 -0.07 -13.46
N ILE A 78 -3.89 1.12 -12.97
CA ILE A 78 -2.51 1.61 -12.96
C ILE A 78 -1.64 0.75 -12.01
N ALA A 79 -2.11 0.51 -10.79
CA ALA A 79 -1.37 -0.26 -9.80
C ALA A 79 -1.20 -1.73 -10.22
N THR A 80 -2.28 -2.35 -10.73
CA THR A 80 -2.24 -3.76 -11.18
C THR A 80 -1.42 -3.93 -12.45
N TYR A 81 -1.42 -2.98 -13.38
CA TYR A 81 -0.54 -2.96 -14.55
C TYR A 81 0.93 -2.91 -14.13
N ALA A 82 1.30 -2.01 -13.20
CA ALA A 82 2.67 -1.91 -12.70
C ALA A 82 3.16 -3.20 -12.06
N VAL A 83 2.33 -3.83 -11.21
CA VAL A 83 2.68 -5.11 -10.56
C VAL A 83 2.73 -6.26 -11.55
N THR A 84 1.89 -6.27 -12.59
CA THR A 84 1.96 -7.27 -13.67
C THR A 84 3.29 -7.19 -14.42
N LEU A 85 3.81 -5.98 -14.64
CA LEU A 85 5.13 -5.81 -15.24
C LEU A 85 6.25 -6.32 -14.31
N LEU A 86 6.11 -6.11 -12.99
CA LEU A 86 7.05 -6.64 -11.99
C LEU A 86 6.99 -8.17 -11.89
N GLU A 87 5.81 -8.78 -11.98
CA GLU A 87 5.60 -10.23 -11.99
C GLU A 87 6.12 -10.94 -13.24
N ASN A 88 6.32 -10.21 -14.34
CA ASN A 88 6.90 -10.75 -15.57
C ASN A 88 8.44 -10.74 -15.55
N ASP A 89 9.04 -9.89 -14.73
CA ASP A 89 10.47 -9.65 -14.72
C ASP A 89 11.17 -10.59 -13.71
N PRO A 90 12.03 -11.52 -14.18
CA PRO A 90 12.67 -12.54 -13.35
C PRO A 90 13.64 -11.99 -12.29
N LEU A 91 13.95 -10.68 -12.33
CA LEU A 91 14.76 -10.03 -11.30
C LEU A 91 14.04 -9.93 -9.95
N PHE A 92 12.70 -9.92 -9.95
CA PHE A 92 11.90 -9.70 -8.75
C PHE A 92 11.28 -11.00 -8.22
N ASN A 93 10.95 -11.03 -6.93
CA ASN A 93 10.39 -12.21 -6.28
C ASN A 93 8.84 -12.15 -6.31
N ALA A 94 8.27 -12.23 -7.51
CA ALA A 94 6.84 -12.34 -7.74
C ALA A 94 6.61 -12.89 -9.16
N GLY A 95 5.59 -13.73 -9.36
CA GLY A 95 5.36 -14.36 -10.67
C GLY A 95 6.61 -15.06 -11.19
N HIS A 96 7.02 -14.76 -12.42
CA HIS A 96 8.24 -15.27 -13.03
C HIS A 96 9.46 -14.76 -12.25
N GLY A 97 10.22 -15.66 -11.63
CA GLY A 97 11.30 -15.28 -10.70
C GLY A 97 10.93 -15.38 -9.22
N ALA A 98 9.76 -15.93 -8.89
CA ALA A 98 9.39 -16.29 -7.53
C ALA A 98 10.38 -17.29 -6.89
N VAL A 99 10.54 -17.15 -5.57
CA VAL A 99 11.34 -18.07 -4.76
C VAL A 99 10.63 -19.41 -4.54
N PHE A 100 11.41 -20.41 -4.13
CA PHE A 100 10.93 -21.76 -3.87
C PHE A 100 10.65 -21.99 -2.38
N THR A 101 9.62 -22.77 -2.07
CA THR A 101 9.42 -23.38 -0.74
C THR A 101 10.51 -24.42 -0.47
N ARG A 102 10.52 -24.97 0.74
CA ARG A 102 11.42 -26.10 1.06
C ARG A 102 11.22 -27.32 0.18
N ASP A 103 10.01 -27.53 -0.32
CA ASP A 103 9.66 -28.67 -1.17
C ASP A 103 10.01 -28.43 -2.65
N GLY A 104 10.68 -27.31 -2.96
CA GLY A 104 11.14 -26.99 -4.31
C GLY A 104 10.03 -26.53 -5.25
N ILE A 105 8.91 -26.03 -4.72
CA ILE A 105 7.79 -25.51 -5.51
C ILE A 105 7.62 -24.00 -5.30
N ASN A 106 7.02 -23.31 -6.27
CA ASN A 106 6.62 -21.91 -6.11
C ASN A 106 5.20 -21.82 -5.53
N GLU A 107 4.98 -20.94 -4.56
CA GLU A 107 3.66 -20.63 -4.01
C GLU A 107 3.49 -19.12 -3.90
N LEU A 108 2.57 -18.57 -4.70
CA LEU A 108 2.43 -17.14 -4.91
C LEU A 108 1.27 -16.56 -4.10
N GLU A 109 1.42 -15.28 -3.76
CA GLU A 109 0.45 -14.50 -2.99
C GLU A 109 0.35 -13.09 -3.58
N ALA A 110 -0.85 -12.52 -3.61
CA ALA A 110 -1.05 -11.13 -4.04
C ALA A 110 -2.25 -10.48 -3.36
N SER A 111 -2.30 -9.15 -3.42
CA SER A 111 -3.38 -8.36 -2.87
C SER A 111 -3.61 -7.04 -3.59
N VAL A 112 -4.82 -6.51 -3.43
CA VAL A 112 -5.18 -5.19 -3.91
C VAL A 112 -6.17 -4.52 -2.95
N MET A 113 -6.04 -3.21 -2.74
CA MET A 113 -7.02 -2.41 -1.99
C MET A 113 -7.20 -1.04 -2.64
N VAL A 114 -8.44 -0.58 -2.70
CA VAL A 114 -8.80 0.71 -3.30
C VAL A 114 -9.42 1.62 -2.24
N SER A 115 -8.97 2.86 -2.12
CA SER A 115 -9.69 3.89 -1.35
C SER A 115 -10.92 4.31 -2.14
N ARG A 116 -12.08 4.47 -1.50
CA ARG A 116 -13.29 4.93 -2.18
C ARG A 116 -13.72 6.29 -1.63
N PRO A 117 -13.40 7.40 -2.34
CA PRO A 117 -13.60 8.75 -1.83
C PRO A 117 -15.04 9.15 -1.47
N SER A 118 -16.02 8.36 -1.92
CA SER A 118 -17.44 8.72 -1.83
C SER A 118 -18.32 7.73 -1.09
N SER A 119 -17.84 6.52 -0.74
CA SER A 119 -18.72 5.45 -0.27
C SER A 119 -18.45 4.94 1.14
N HIS A 120 -17.38 5.38 1.82
CA HIS A 120 -16.87 4.78 3.08
C HIS A 120 -16.61 3.26 2.99
N ALA A 121 -16.92 2.61 1.86
CA ALA A 121 -16.86 1.19 1.67
C ALA A 121 -15.42 0.82 1.35
N LYS A 122 -14.77 0.23 2.35
CA LYS A 122 -13.44 -0.36 2.19
C LYS A 122 -13.58 -1.66 1.41
N ARG A 123 -12.72 -1.83 0.41
CA ARG A 123 -12.55 -3.10 -0.30
C ARG A 123 -11.08 -3.36 -0.53
N GLY A 124 -10.64 -4.47 0.02
CA GLY A 124 -9.35 -5.05 -0.29
C GLY A 124 -9.53 -6.55 -0.40
N VAL A 125 -8.70 -7.18 -1.21
CA VAL A 125 -8.70 -8.62 -1.39
C VAL A 125 -7.28 -9.16 -1.39
N GLY A 126 -7.12 -10.40 -0.96
CA GLY A 126 -5.90 -11.18 -1.02
C GLY A 126 -6.16 -12.55 -1.61
N VAL A 127 -5.16 -13.08 -2.31
CA VAL A 127 -5.13 -14.44 -2.84
C VAL A 127 -3.83 -15.10 -2.46
N THR A 128 -3.87 -16.39 -2.12
CA THR A 128 -2.72 -17.10 -1.52
C THR A 128 -2.61 -18.52 -2.06
N GLY A 129 -1.43 -19.13 -1.93
CA GLY A 129 -1.22 -20.54 -2.27
C GLY A 129 -1.40 -20.85 -3.76
N LEU A 130 -1.19 -19.85 -4.63
CA LEU A 130 -1.32 -20.01 -6.07
C LEU A 130 -0.08 -20.70 -6.64
N ARG A 131 -0.26 -21.58 -7.61
CA ARG A 131 0.79 -22.37 -8.26
C ARG A 131 0.74 -22.33 -9.78
N HIS A 132 -0.40 -21.93 -10.35
CA HIS A 132 -0.62 -21.94 -11.80
C HIS A 132 -1.02 -20.57 -12.35
N VAL A 133 -1.47 -19.64 -11.50
CA VAL A 133 -1.91 -18.31 -11.96
C VAL A 133 -0.70 -17.48 -12.36
N LYS A 134 -0.55 -17.18 -13.66
CA LYS A 134 0.60 -16.44 -14.19
C LYS A 134 0.81 -15.08 -13.54
N HIS A 135 -0.30 -14.37 -13.32
CA HIS A 135 -0.35 -13.04 -12.71
C HIS A 135 -1.24 -13.02 -11.47
N PRO A 136 -0.71 -13.39 -10.29
CA PRO A 136 -1.44 -13.34 -9.03
C PRO A 136 -2.17 -12.00 -8.80
N ILE A 137 -1.57 -10.87 -9.19
CA ILE A 137 -2.21 -9.56 -9.00
C ILE A 137 -3.47 -9.38 -9.85
N GLN A 138 -3.53 -9.98 -11.04
CA GLN A 138 -4.71 -9.92 -11.89
C GLN A 138 -5.85 -10.76 -11.33
N LEU A 139 -5.54 -11.86 -10.63
CA LEU A 139 -6.54 -12.60 -9.88
C LEU A 139 -7.07 -11.80 -8.69
N ALA A 140 -6.19 -11.15 -7.92
CA ALA A 140 -6.63 -10.26 -6.85
C ALA A 140 -7.54 -9.14 -7.40
N ARG A 141 -7.15 -8.50 -8.51
CA ARG A 141 -8.00 -7.52 -9.21
C ARG A 141 -9.36 -8.10 -9.60
N ALA A 142 -9.39 -9.23 -10.29
CA ALA A 142 -10.63 -9.84 -10.74
C ALA A 142 -11.54 -10.21 -9.55
N MET A 143 -10.97 -10.75 -8.47
CA MET A 143 -11.70 -11.05 -7.24
C MET A 143 -12.34 -9.81 -6.61
N LEU A 144 -11.64 -8.67 -6.63
CA LEU A 144 -12.18 -7.38 -6.18
C LEU A 144 -13.38 -6.94 -7.06
N GLU A 145 -13.20 -6.92 -8.38
CA GLU A 145 -14.21 -6.44 -9.34
C GLU A 145 -15.46 -7.33 -9.36
N HIS A 146 -15.29 -8.65 -9.46
CA HIS A 146 -16.40 -9.61 -9.41
C HIS A 146 -17.06 -9.65 -8.04
N GLY A 147 -16.28 -9.59 -6.96
CA GLY A 147 -16.84 -9.59 -5.60
C GLY A 147 -17.68 -8.35 -5.32
N ASP A 148 -17.30 -7.18 -5.84
CA ASP A 148 -18.17 -6.00 -5.78
C ASP A 148 -19.44 -6.18 -6.61
N ALA A 149 -19.35 -6.71 -7.84
CA ALA A 149 -20.53 -6.95 -8.67
C ALA A 149 -21.55 -7.87 -7.97
N ASP A 150 -21.07 -8.94 -7.33
CA ASP A 150 -21.89 -9.89 -6.58
C ASP A 150 -22.66 -9.19 -5.44
N LEU A 151 -22.00 -8.30 -4.69
CA LEU A 151 -22.60 -7.59 -3.56
C LEU A 151 -23.70 -6.59 -3.99
N TRP A 152 -23.63 -6.06 -5.21
CA TRP A 152 -24.64 -5.13 -5.74
C TRP A 152 -25.79 -5.83 -6.45
N GLY A 153 -25.90 -7.17 -6.33
CA GLY A 153 -26.92 -7.94 -7.03
C GLY A 153 -26.70 -7.98 -8.54
N GLY A 154 -25.47 -7.68 -8.99
CA GLY A 154 -24.99 -7.88 -10.36
C GLY A 154 -24.81 -9.37 -10.62
N SER A 155 -25.93 -10.08 -10.57
CA SER A 155 -25.98 -11.51 -10.82
C SER A 155 -25.76 -11.76 -12.30
N ASN A 156 -24.49 -11.79 -12.73
CA ASN A 156 -24.09 -12.50 -13.93
C ASN A 156 -24.09 -14.03 -13.69
N THR A 157 -24.97 -14.52 -12.80
CA THR A 157 -25.28 -15.96 -12.71
C THR A 157 -25.94 -16.47 -14.00
N THR A 158 -26.30 -15.59 -14.94
CA THR A 158 -26.86 -15.95 -16.25
C THR A 158 -25.84 -16.15 -17.36
N THR A 159 -24.54 -15.88 -17.19
CA THR A 159 -23.52 -16.17 -18.23
C THR A 159 -22.60 -17.35 -17.89
N ALA A 160 -22.76 -17.98 -16.72
CA ALA A 160 -21.94 -19.12 -16.33
C ALA A 160 -22.27 -20.44 -17.07
N ASN A 161 -23.40 -20.50 -17.80
CA ASN A 161 -23.80 -21.70 -18.55
C ASN A 161 -23.43 -21.68 -20.05
N GLU A 162 -22.82 -20.61 -20.57
CA GLU A 162 -22.50 -20.52 -22.02
C GLU A 162 -20.99 -20.45 -22.35
N ALA A 163 -20.11 -20.39 -21.35
CA ALA A 163 -18.68 -20.59 -21.55
C ALA A 163 -18.35 -22.10 -21.45
N GLY A 164 -18.75 -22.87 -22.46
CA GLY A 164 -18.35 -24.27 -22.66
C GLY A 164 -16.88 -24.40 -23.04
N GLY A 165 -15.98 -24.01 -22.14
CA GLY A 165 -14.57 -24.38 -22.19
C GLY A 165 -14.38 -25.73 -21.50
N GLU A 166 -13.78 -26.69 -22.21
CA GLU A 166 -13.52 -28.04 -21.69
C GLU A 166 -12.85 -28.00 -20.31
N CYS A 167 -13.44 -28.72 -19.36
CA CYS A 167 -12.99 -28.84 -17.99
C CYS A 167 -11.60 -29.49 -17.94
N GLN A 168 -10.58 -28.77 -17.46
CA GLN A 168 -9.30 -29.36 -17.07
C GLN A 168 -8.85 -28.83 -15.70
N GLU A 169 -8.50 -29.78 -14.83
CA GLU A 169 -7.90 -29.69 -13.48
C GLU A 169 -8.74 -29.13 -12.31
N GLY A 170 -9.76 -28.30 -12.54
CA GLY A 170 -10.64 -27.82 -11.45
C GLY A 170 -11.56 -28.90 -10.83
N GLU A 171 -11.78 -30.01 -11.54
CA GLU A 171 -12.60 -31.13 -11.07
C GLU A 171 -11.88 -32.06 -10.09
N GLU A 172 -10.55 -31.99 -9.93
CA GLU A 172 -9.83 -32.92 -9.05
C GLU A 172 -10.19 -32.78 -7.56
N LEU A 173 -10.74 -31.64 -7.14
CA LEU A 173 -11.12 -31.38 -5.74
C LEU A 173 -12.62 -31.17 -5.50
N GLY A 174 -13.45 -31.16 -6.55
CA GLY A 174 -14.91 -31.05 -6.42
C GLY A 174 -15.42 -29.78 -5.70
N LEU A 175 -14.70 -28.66 -5.81
CA LEU A 175 -15.07 -27.41 -5.13
C LEU A 175 -16.15 -26.64 -5.90
N ASP A 176 -17.23 -26.25 -5.21
CA ASP A 176 -18.24 -25.33 -5.74
C ASP A 176 -17.79 -23.87 -5.51
N VAL A 177 -17.27 -23.24 -6.56
CA VAL A 177 -16.73 -21.87 -6.52
C VAL A 177 -17.41 -21.01 -7.60
N PRO A 178 -18.63 -20.49 -7.33
CA PRO A 178 -19.45 -19.82 -8.34
C PRO A 178 -18.99 -18.39 -8.65
N SER A 179 -18.45 -17.66 -7.68
CA SER A 179 -17.92 -16.31 -7.83
C SER A 179 -17.11 -15.89 -6.58
N ALA A 180 -16.61 -14.65 -6.56
CA ALA A 180 -15.83 -14.12 -5.44
C ALA A 180 -16.71 -13.76 -4.22
N GLN A 181 -18.01 -13.52 -4.42
CA GLN A 181 -19.04 -13.27 -3.39
C GLN A 181 -18.69 -12.18 -2.37
N GLY A 182 -17.86 -11.21 -2.77
CA GLY A 182 -17.38 -10.15 -1.90
C GLY A 182 -16.41 -10.63 -0.81
N HIS A 183 -15.88 -11.85 -0.91
CA HIS A 183 -14.87 -12.36 0.02
C HIS A 183 -13.57 -11.55 -0.06
N THR A 184 -12.88 -11.45 1.07
CA THR A 184 -11.64 -10.67 1.21
C THR A 184 -10.39 -11.52 0.99
N LEU A 185 -10.41 -12.82 1.27
CA LEU A 185 -9.22 -13.66 1.20
C LEU A 185 -9.59 -15.06 0.73
N ILE A 186 -8.99 -15.54 -0.36
CA ILE A 186 -9.21 -16.89 -0.88
C ILE A 186 -7.86 -17.59 -1.08
N HIS A 187 -7.82 -18.89 -0.81
CA HIS A 187 -6.61 -19.70 -0.79
C HIS A 187 -6.66 -20.83 -1.81
N GLY A 188 -5.51 -21.06 -2.45
CA GLY A 188 -5.16 -22.28 -3.14
C GLY A 188 -6.14 -22.65 -4.27
N PRO A 189 -6.58 -23.91 -4.35
CA PRO A 189 -7.40 -24.39 -5.46
C PRO A 189 -8.69 -23.60 -5.70
N ALA A 190 -9.32 -23.07 -4.64
CA ALA A 190 -10.51 -22.23 -4.80
C ALA A 190 -10.19 -20.90 -5.52
N ALA A 191 -9.03 -20.30 -5.22
CA ALA A 191 -8.58 -19.09 -5.91
C ALA A 191 -8.25 -19.38 -7.38
N GLU A 192 -7.63 -20.53 -7.67
CA GLU A 192 -7.33 -20.93 -9.06
C GLU A 192 -8.58 -21.32 -9.84
N ALA A 193 -9.60 -21.88 -9.19
CA ALA A 193 -10.91 -22.10 -9.80
C ALA A 193 -11.55 -20.77 -10.24
N LEU A 194 -11.44 -19.73 -9.40
CA LEU A 194 -11.86 -18.37 -9.79
C LEU A 194 -11.02 -17.84 -10.95
N ALA A 195 -9.70 -18.06 -10.97
CA ALA A 195 -8.84 -17.64 -12.07
C ALA A 195 -9.30 -18.23 -13.41
N ARG A 196 -9.59 -19.55 -13.46
CA ARG A 196 -10.16 -20.21 -14.64
C ARG A 196 -11.50 -19.60 -15.04
N ARG A 197 -12.42 -19.44 -14.07
CA ARG A 197 -13.75 -18.88 -14.30
C ARG A 197 -13.70 -17.45 -14.86
N TYR A 198 -12.72 -16.65 -14.43
CA TYR A 198 -12.53 -15.28 -14.90
C TYR A 198 -11.65 -15.19 -16.16
N GLY A 199 -11.29 -16.32 -16.77
CA GLY A 199 -10.53 -16.36 -18.03
C GLY A 199 -9.09 -15.88 -17.90
N LEU A 200 -8.50 -15.98 -16.70
CA LEU A 200 -7.10 -15.61 -16.47
C LEU A 200 -6.16 -16.73 -16.94
N GLU A 201 -4.98 -16.34 -17.44
CA GLU A 201 -3.97 -17.28 -17.92
C GLU A 201 -3.41 -18.13 -16.76
N LEU A 202 -3.64 -19.44 -16.85
CA LEU A 202 -2.92 -20.43 -16.06
C LEU A 202 -1.72 -20.95 -16.87
N VAL A 203 -0.61 -21.19 -16.18
CA VAL A 203 0.66 -21.65 -16.75
C VAL A 203 1.14 -22.89 -16.01
N ASP A 204 1.96 -23.68 -16.71
CA ASP A 204 2.74 -24.75 -16.06
C ASP A 204 3.69 -24.13 -15.01
N PRO A 205 3.88 -24.77 -13.82
CA PRO A 205 4.76 -24.26 -12.79
C PRO A 205 6.20 -23.97 -13.25
N ALA A 206 6.69 -24.61 -14.31
CA ALA A 206 7.99 -24.31 -14.91
C ALA A 206 8.11 -22.86 -15.41
N TYR A 207 7.01 -22.16 -15.67
CA TYR A 207 7.02 -20.73 -15.98
C TYR A 207 7.63 -19.89 -14.86
N PHE A 208 7.41 -20.26 -13.59
CA PHE A 208 7.91 -19.46 -12.45
C PHE A 208 9.39 -19.70 -12.15
N PHE A 209 9.95 -20.79 -12.68
CA PHE A 209 11.31 -21.22 -12.45
C PHE A 209 12.33 -20.25 -13.05
N THR A 210 13.38 -19.95 -12.28
CA THR A 210 14.62 -19.40 -12.82
C THR A 210 15.80 -20.10 -12.17
N GLN A 211 16.87 -20.31 -12.94
CA GLN A 211 18.07 -20.98 -12.42
C GLN A 211 18.64 -20.25 -11.19
N LYS A 212 18.66 -18.91 -11.22
CA LYS A 212 19.13 -18.07 -10.10
C LYS A 212 18.39 -18.38 -8.80
N ARG A 213 17.05 -18.44 -8.82
CA ARG A 213 16.25 -18.73 -7.63
C ARG A 213 16.39 -20.16 -7.16
N TRP A 214 16.61 -21.09 -8.08
CA TRP A 214 16.86 -22.48 -7.74
C TRP A 214 18.22 -22.65 -7.05
N ASP A 215 19.26 -21.97 -7.54
CA ASP A 215 20.58 -21.97 -6.91
C ASP A 215 20.54 -21.34 -5.50
N GLU A 216 19.75 -20.27 -5.31
CA GLU A 216 19.46 -19.70 -3.98
C GLU A 216 18.78 -20.72 -3.05
N HIS A 217 17.76 -21.44 -3.54
CA HIS A 217 17.06 -22.51 -2.80
C HIS A 217 18.01 -23.63 -2.34
N VAL A 218 18.79 -24.18 -3.27
CA VAL A 218 19.74 -25.28 -3.00
C VAL A 218 20.82 -24.86 -2.01
N ARG A 219 21.49 -23.72 -2.24
CA ARG A 219 22.53 -23.22 -1.32
C ARG A 219 22.00 -23.00 0.09
N ALA A 220 20.77 -22.48 0.22
CA ALA A 220 20.15 -22.27 1.51
C ALA A 220 19.81 -23.59 2.24
N LEU A 221 19.38 -24.64 1.52
CA LEU A 221 19.18 -25.98 2.12
C LEU A 221 20.50 -26.64 2.54
N GLU A 222 21.56 -26.49 1.74
CA GLU A 222 22.88 -27.05 2.05
C GLU A 222 23.47 -26.45 3.33
N ARG A 223 23.33 -25.13 3.52
CA ARG A 223 23.78 -24.46 4.76
C ARG A 223 23.04 -24.93 6.00
N GLU A 224 21.73 -25.13 5.89
CA GLU A 224 20.93 -25.65 6.99
C GLU A 224 21.41 -27.07 7.38
N ARG A 225 21.70 -27.92 6.39
CA ARG A 225 22.24 -29.26 6.61
C ARG A 225 23.63 -29.25 7.25
N SER A 226 24.47 -28.27 6.91
CA SER A 226 25.82 -28.13 7.47
C SER A 226 25.87 -27.48 8.86
N GLY A 227 24.72 -27.27 9.52
CA GLY A 227 24.66 -26.66 10.85
C GLY A 227 24.90 -25.15 10.88
N GLY A 228 24.82 -24.48 9.72
CA GLY A 228 24.68 -23.02 9.67
C GLY A 228 23.38 -22.57 10.34
N ALA A 229 23.30 -21.29 10.75
CA ALA A 229 22.18 -20.73 11.50
C ALA A 229 20.79 -21.23 11.05
N ALA A 230 19.91 -21.49 12.04
CA ALA A 230 18.68 -22.27 11.93
C ALA A 230 17.70 -21.82 10.81
N THR A 231 16.97 -22.81 10.27
CA THR A 231 15.71 -22.75 9.50
C THR A 231 15.13 -21.37 9.16
N ALA A 232 15.00 -21.06 7.87
CA ALA A 232 14.30 -19.86 7.37
C ALA A 232 14.80 -18.51 7.96
N THR A 233 16.04 -18.48 8.47
CA THR A 233 16.64 -17.24 8.97
C THR A 233 17.51 -16.55 7.93
N TRP A 234 17.43 -15.22 8.03
CA TRP A 234 18.25 -14.21 7.41
C TRP A 234 19.75 -14.56 7.37
N SER A 235 20.39 -14.30 6.23
CA SER A 235 21.85 -14.34 6.08
C SER A 235 22.35 -12.92 5.83
N ALA A 236 23.25 -12.44 6.70
CA ALA A 236 23.98 -11.18 6.49
C ALA A 236 24.83 -11.20 5.21
N ALA A 237 25.26 -12.39 4.78
CA ALA A 237 26.22 -12.60 3.71
C ALA A 237 25.59 -12.92 2.34
N GLU A 238 24.27 -13.16 2.28
CA GLU A 238 23.59 -13.40 1.01
C GLU A 238 22.55 -12.34 0.72
N PHE A 239 22.70 -11.77 -0.48
CA PHE A 239 21.66 -11.02 -1.16
C PHE A 239 20.53 -11.96 -1.54
N LEU A 240 19.63 -12.23 -0.60
CA LEU A 240 18.30 -12.71 -0.89
C LEU A 240 17.40 -11.47 -0.87
N PRO A 241 17.03 -10.88 -2.02
CA PRO A 241 15.95 -9.92 -2.00
C PRO A 241 14.76 -10.65 -1.39
N GLN A 242 14.34 -10.25 -0.19
CA GLN A 242 13.12 -10.71 0.48
C GLN A 242 11.87 -10.19 -0.25
N GLY A 243 12.01 -9.97 -1.56
CA GLY A 243 11.49 -8.79 -2.21
C GLY A 243 10.15 -9.04 -2.85
N THR A 244 9.12 -9.04 -2.02
CA THR A 244 7.77 -8.66 -2.45
C THR A 244 7.84 -7.44 -3.36
N VAL A 245 7.05 -7.44 -4.42
CA VAL A 245 6.87 -6.29 -5.32
C VAL A 245 5.56 -5.58 -5.01
N GLY A 246 5.47 -4.31 -5.36
CA GLY A 246 4.23 -3.59 -5.17
C GLY A 246 4.20 -2.23 -5.83
N ALA A 247 3.00 -1.70 -5.98
CA ALA A 247 2.73 -0.40 -6.56
C ALA A 247 1.64 0.32 -5.78
N VAL A 248 1.78 1.64 -5.68
CA VAL A 248 0.72 2.53 -5.20
C VAL A 248 0.47 3.59 -6.26
N ALA A 249 -0.80 3.75 -6.63
CA ALA A 249 -1.22 4.67 -7.67
C ALA A 249 -2.32 5.61 -7.16
N LEU A 250 -2.29 6.86 -7.64
CA LEU A 250 -3.33 7.87 -7.50
C LEU A 250 -3.81 8.27 -8.89
N ASP A 251 -5.11 8.18 -9.14
CA ASP A 251 -5.70 8.68 -10.38
C ASP A 251 -6.17 10.14 -10.30
N GLU A 252 -6.67 10.68 -11.42
CA GLU A 252 -7.11 12.08 -11.51
C GLU A 252 -8.33 12.41 -10.64
N ASP A 253 -9.11 11.38 -10.25
CA ASP A 253 -10.33 11.49 -9.47
C ASP A 253 -10.06 11.44 -7.95
N GLY A 254 -8.80 11.22 -7.55
CA GLY A 254 -8.41 11.15 -6.14
C GLY A 254 -8.51 9.75 -5.53
N VAL A 255 -8.71 8.71 -6.34
CA VAL A 255 -8.73 7.33 -5.88
C VAL A 255 -7.30 6.83 -5.70
N LEU A 256 -7.03 6.23 -4.55
CA LEU A 256 -5.78 5.51 -4.30
C LEU A 256 -6.00 4.02 -4.48
N CYS A 257 -5.02 3.33 -5.07
CA CYS A 257 -4.95 1.89 -5.09
C CYS A 257 -3.56 1.42 -4.67
N VAL A 258 -3.51 0.41 -3.82
CA VAL A 258 -2.31 -0.39 -3.57
C VAL A 258 -2.47 -1.77 -4.18
N ALA A 259 -1.40 -2.27 -4.79
CA ALA A 259 -1.26 -3.62 -5.32
C ALA A 259 0.07 -4.21 -4.85
N THR A 260 0.08 -5.45 -4.35
CA THR A 260 1.28 -6.10 -3.80
C THR A 260 1.29 -7.57 -4.23
N SER A 261 2.46 -8.13 -4.58
CA SER A 261 2.61 -9.52 -5.04
C SER A 261 3.95 -10.12 -4.60
N THR A 262 3.99 -11.42 -4.32
CA THR A 262 5.20 -12.10 -3.82
C THR A 262 5.21 -13.60 -4.11
N GLY A 263 6.41 -14.17 -4.24
CA GLY A 263 6.66 -15.61 -4.08
C GLY A 263 6.85 -16.05 -2.62
N GLY A 264 6.89 -15.09 -1.69
CA GLY A 264 7.15 -15.34 -0.27
C GLY A 264 8.65 -15.34 0.04
N MET A 265 9.11 -16.30 0.83
CA MET A 265 10.51 -16.39 1.27
C MET A 265 11.15 -17.67 0.74
N THR A 266 12.42 -17.58 0.32
CA THR A 266 13.21 -18.76 -0.05
C THR A 266 13.23 -19.76 1.11
N ASN A 267 12.90 -21.01 0.79
CA ASN A 267 12.78 -22.11 1.75
C ASN A 267 11.75 -21.86 2.86
N LYS A 268 10.69 -21.08 2.57
CA LYS A 268 9.50 -21.06 3.41
C LYS A 268 8.92 -22.48 3.54
N LEU A 269 8.30 -22.78 4.67
CA LEU A 269 7.43 -23.96 4.77
C LEU A 269 6.36 -23.86 3.69
N THR A 270 6.10 -24.94 2.97
CA THR A 270 4.96 -25.03 2.05
C THR A 270 3.67 -24.74 2.81
N GLY A 271 2.85 -23.82 2.29
CA GLY A 271 1.67 -23.29 2.96
C GLY A 271 1.91 -22.08 3.87
N ARG A 272 3.16 -21.60 4.04
CA ARG A 272 3.41 -20.34 4.76
C ARG A 272 2.87 -19.16 3.95
N ILE A 273 2.04 -18.36 4.60
CA ILE A 273 1.47 -17.11 4.08
C ILE A 273 2.16 -15.92 4.75
N GLY A 274 2.60 -14.95 3.95
CA GLY A 274 3.23 -13.72 4.42
C GLY A 274 2.25 -12.59 4.70
N ASP A 275 2.78 -11.38 4.79
CA ASP A 275 2.04 -10.13 4.97
C ASP A 275 1.31 -9.66 3.71
N THR A 276 1.86 -9.98 2.54
CA THR A 276 1.41 -9.50 1.22
C THR A 276 -0.10 -9.68 0.99
N PRO A 277 -0.70 -10.86 1.21
CA PRO A 277 -2.13 -11.07 0.98
C PRO A 277 -3.01 -10.69 2.20
N VAL A 278 -2.40 -10.32 3.33
CA VAL A 278 -3.12 -10.10 4.58
C VAL A 278 -3.44 -8.61 4.75
N VAL A 279 -4.73 -8.29 4.71
CA VAL A 279 -5.26 -6.93 4.83
C VAL A 279 -4.73 -6.26 6.10
N GLY A 280 -4.10 -5.10 5.94
CA GLY A 280 -3.57 -4.30 7.04
C GLY A 280 -2.17 -4.70 7.50
N ALA A 281 -1.63 -5.82 7.06
CA ALA A 281 -0.23 -6.19 7.29
C ALA A 281 0.67 -5.65 6.18
N GLY A 282 0.63 -6.25 4.98
CA GLY A 282 1.48 -5.88 3.85
C GLY A 282 0.91 -4.76 2.98
N PHE A 283 -0.41 -4.53 3.01
CA PHE A 283 -1.06 -3.51 2.20
C PHE A 283 -2.23 -2.86 2.92
N TRP A 284 -2.47 -1.60 2.61
CA TRP A 284 -3.63 -0.86 3.10
C TRP A 284 -3.92 0.36 2.22
N ALA A 285 -5.19 0.65 1.97
CA ALA A 285 -5.65 1.91 1.40
C ALA A 285 -6.92 2.37 2.11
N GLU A 286 -6.96 3.62 2.58
CA GLU A 286 -8.17 4.19 3.17
C GLU A 286 -8.25 5.70 2.98
N GLU A 287 -9.45 6.22 3.17
CA GLU A 287 -9.75 7.64 3.23
C GLU A 287 -10.53 7.96 4.52
N TRP A 288 -10.34 9.17 5.03
CA TRP A 288 -11.08 9.74 6.14
C TRP A 288 -11.22 11.27 6.00
N VAL A 289 -12.21 11.83 6.69
CA VAL A 289 -12.33 13.28 6.85
C VAL A 289 -11.57 13.68 8.11
N ASP A 290 -10.68 14.68 8.01
CA ASP A 290 -10.06 15.31 9.17
C ASP A 290 -11.10 16.18 9.88
N HIS A 291 -11.35 15.88 11.15
CA HIS A 291 -12.19 16.71 12.00
C HIS A 291 -11.36 17.81 12.68
N ASP A 292 -10.54 18.54 11.91
CA ASP A 292 -9.76 19.68 12.41
C ASP A 292 -10.60 20.98 12.40
N ALA A 293 -11.70 20.96 13.16
CA ALA A 293 -12.35 22.09 13.80
C ALA A 293 -13.65 21.57 14.42
N ALA A 294 -13.65 21.31 15.73
CA ALA A 294 -14.91 21.42 16.44
C ALA A 294 -15.46 22.83 16.14
N PRO A 295 -16.74 22.99 15.74
CA PRO A 295 -17.32 24.32 15.63
C PRO A 295 -17.06 25.05 16.95
N PRO A 296 -16.74 26.36 16.92
CA PRO A 296 -16.54 27.11 18.16
C PRO A 296 -17.75 26.87 19.08
N PRO A 297 -17.54 26.68 20.39
CA PRO A 297 -18.65 26.45 21.30
C PRO A 297 -19.70 27.54 21.09
N PRO A 298 -21.00 27.22 21.15
CA PRO A 298 -22.05 28.18 20.89
C PRO A 298 -21.80 29.44 21.74
N SER A 299 -21.95 30.61 21.09
CA SER A 299 -21.81 31.89 21.77
C SER A 299 -22.65 31.89 23.07
N PRO A 300 -22.27 32.64 24.12
CA PRO A 300 -22.97 32.63 25.41
C PRO A 300 -24.50 32.86 25.30
N ARG A 301 -24.98 33.39 24.18
CA ARG A 301 -26.41 33.59 23.87
C ARG A 301 -27.20 32.33 23.51
N GLN A 302 -26.54 31.22 23.16
CA GLN A 302 -27.22 29.95 22.82
C GLN A 302 -27.27 28.95 23.99
N ARG A 303 -26.72 29.31 25.16
CA ARG A 303 -26.61 28.44 26.33
C ARG A 303 -27.89 28.37 27.21
N GLN A 304 -29.02 28.89 26.73
CA GLN A 304 -30.26 28.98 27.53
C GLN A 304 -31.27 27.83 27.32
N GLN A 305 -30.99 26.83 26.49
CA GLN A 305 -31.90 25.70 26.30
C GLN A 305 -31.15 24.36 26.29
N TRP A 306 -30.71 23.90 27.47
CA TRP A 306 -30.60 22.46 27.71
C TRP A 306 -30.95 22.13 29.17
N PRO A 307 -31.70 21.04 29.44
CA PRO A 307 -32.04 20.63 30.79
C PRO A 307 -30.80 20.20 31.57
N SER A 308 -30.77 20.56 32.84
CA SER A 308 -29.68 20.33 33.78
C SER A 308 -29.60 18.88 34.23
N ASP A 309 -28.72 18.08 33.62
CA ASP A 309 -28.21 16.81 34.20
C ASP A 309 -26.74 16.56 33.75
N GLY A 310 -25.92 17.60 33.79
CA GLY A 310 -24.56 17.62 33.23
C GLY A 310 -23.41 17.48 34.24
N TRP A 311 -23.53 16.65 35.28
CA TRP A 311 -22.48 16.49 36.31
C TRP A 311 -21.95 15.06 36.52
N GLN A 312 -22.41 14.07 35.75
CA GLN A 312 -21.85 12.70 35.81
C GLN A 312 -20.73 12.45 34.79
N GLY A 313 -20.79 12.99 33.57
CA GLY A 313 -19.78 12.72 32.53
C GLY A 313 -18.42 13.41 32.72
N VAL A 314 -18.34 14.47 33.53
CA VAL A 314 -17.08 15.22 33.76
C VAL A 314 -16.21 14.56 34.86
N ARG A 315 -16.83 13.81 35.77
CA ARG A 315 -16.11 13.11 36.85
C ARG A 315 -15.35 11.88 36.37
N ASP A 316 -15.84 11.19 35.34
CA ASP A 316 -15.18 9.99 34.80
C ASP A 316 -14.01 10.33 33.85
N TYR A 317 -13.95 11.54 33.30
CA TYR A 317 -12.88 11.95 32.39
C TYR A 317 -11.67 12.63 33.08
N LEU A 318 -11.84 13.14 34.31
CA LEU A 318 -10.80 13.86 35.05
C LEU A 318 -10.19 13.05 36.23
N GLY A 319 -10.62 11.81 36.42
CA GLY A 319 -10.20 10.96 37.53
C GLY A 319 -9.27 9.82 37.11
N ASN A 320 -8.07 10.11 36.60
CA ASN A 320 -6.84 9.35 36.90
C ASN A 320 -5.61 9.89 36.14
N ASN A 321 -4.52 10.10 36.90
CA ASN A 321 -3.14 10.45 36.52
C ASN A 321 -2.78 11.93 36.27
N THR A 322 -2.65 12.68 37.36
CA THR A 322 -1.51 13.59 37.58
C THR A 322 -0.27 12.73 37.96
N SER A 323 0.99 12.99 37.56
CA SER A 323 1.81 14.15 37.95
C SER A 323 3.21 14.10 37.29
N GLY A 324 3.76 15.24 36.90
CA GLY A 324 5.19 15.46 36.62
C GLY A 324 5.46 16.97 36.41
N PRO A 325 6.59 17.56 36.89
CA PRO A 325 6.71 19.01 37.00
C PRO A 325 7.12 19.65 35.66
N THR A 326 6.28 20.55 35.15
CA THR A 326 6.61 21.38 34.00
C THR A 326 7.30 22.66 34.48
N ILE A 327 8.58 22.84 34.16
CA ILE A 327 9.27 24.13 34.33
C ILE A 327 8.86 25.02 33.15
N GLU A 328 8.22 26.15 33.44
CA GLU A 328 7.80 27.13 32.45
C GLU A 328 8.85 28.24 32.33
N LEU A 329 9.62 28.24 31.24
CA LEU A 329 10.59 29.30 30.95
C LEU A 329 9.90 30.49 30.27
N SER A 330 10.17 31.69 30.78
CA SER A 330 9.63 32.95 30.26
C SER A 330 10.14 33.28 28.85
N SER A 331 9.34 34.05 28.12
CA SER A 331 9.49 34.35 26.68
C SER A 331 10.85 34.92 26.27
N GLY A 332 11.59 35.55 27.18
CA GLY A 332 12.93 36.09 26.91
C GLY A 332 14.01 35.02 26.69
N LEU A 333 13.93 33.88 27.40
CA LEU A 333 14.96 32.83 27.28
C LEU A 333 14.78 31.96 26.02
N ARG A 334 13.56 31.88 25.48
CA ARG A 334 13.26 31.15 24.24
C ARG A 334 13.89 31.81 23.01
N SER A 335 14.03 33.13 23.02
CA SER A 335 14.62 33.87 21.89
C SER A 335 16.14 33.71 21.82
N PHE A 336 16.83 33.50 22.94
CA PHE A 336 18.29 33.36 22.95
C PHE A 336 18.78 31.96 22.52
N LEU A 337 17.95 30.93 22.67
CA LEU A 337 18.26 29.56 22.20
C LEU A 337 17.90 29.32 20.73
N ALA A 338 17.14 30.24 20.10
CA ALA A 338 16.76 30.15 18.69
C ALA A 338 17.89 30.54 17.73
N ASP A 339 18.90 31.30 18.19
CA ASP A 339 19.93 31.88 17.32
C ASP A 339 21.23 31.05 17.19
N CYS A 340 21.31 29.87 17.81
CA CYS A 340 22.55 29.07 17.87
C CYS A 340 22.44 27.63 17.33
N LEU A 341 21.40 27.25 16.57
CA LEU A 341 21.28 25.89 16.01
C LEU A 341 20.93 25.90 14.51
N PRO A 342 21.61 25.08 13.68
CA PRO A 342 21.34 24.98 12.25
C PRO A 342 19.99 24.28 12.01
N THR A 343 19.19 24.86 11.12
CA THR A 343 17.83 24.46 10.77
C THR A 343 17.75 23.15 9.99
N PRO A 344 16.83 22.24 10.36
CA PRO A 344 16.07 21.46 9.38
C PRO A 344 14.58 21.82 9.46
N PHE A 345 13.98 21.92 8.28
CA PHE A 345 12.61 22.37 8.01
C PHE A 345 11.56 21.74 8.93
N LEU A 346 11.00 22.53 9.85
CA LEU A 346 9.78 22.22 10.58
C LEU A 346 8.58 22.81 9.84
N TYR A 347 7.65 21.91 9.49
CA TYR A 347 6.38 22.20 8.85
C TYR A 347 5.42 22.82 9.88
N ALA A 348 5.07 24.09 9.69
CA ALA A 348 3.92 24.72 10.31
C ALA A 348 3.00 25.21 9.18
N PRO A 349 1.67 25.00 9.25
CA PRO A 349 0.77 25.58 8.26
C PRO A 349 0.81 27.10 8.42
N VAL A 350 1.50 27.79 7.52
CA VAL A 350 1.52 29.24 7.48
C VAL A 350 0.14 29.71 7.03
N ALA A 351 -0.60 30.33 7.93
CA ALA A 351 -1.81 31.07 7.61
C ALA A 351 -1.46 32.19 6.62
N ARG A 352 -1.96 32.07 5.38
CA ARG A 352 -1.80 33.07 4.34
C ARG A 352 -2.67 34.28 4.73
N ARG A 353 -2.07 35.38 5.20
CA ARG A 353 -2.76 36.67 5.35
C ARG A 353 -3.10 37.19 3.96
N GLN A 354 -4.34 36.96 3.51
CA GLN A 354 -4.94 37.74 2.44
C GLN A 354 -5.79 38.85 3.05
N HIS A 355 -5.52 40.09 2.66
CA HIS A 355 -6.41 41.23 2.90
C HIS A 355 -7.65 41.04 2.02
N SER A 356 -8.68 40.41 2.59
CA SER A 356 -10.06 40.47 2.08
C SER A 356 -11.01 40.45 3.27
N ASP A 357 -11.97 41.37 3.33
CA ASP A 357 -12.99 41.50 4.38
C ASP A 357 -14.03 40.36 4.41
N ARG A 358 -13.65 39.15 3.98
CA ARG A 358 -14.46 37.93 4.14
C ARG A 358 -13.76 36.98 5.12
N PRO A 359 -14.47 36.40 6.10
CA PRO A 359 -13.93 35.30 6.87
C PRO A 359 -13.48 34.19 5.90
N PRO A 360 -12.34 33.51 6.16
CA PRO A 360 -11.91 32.41 5.30
C PRO A 360 -13.05 31.40 5.18
N PRO A 361 -13.32 30.86 3.99
CA PRO A 361 -14.34 29.83 3.83
C PRO A 361 -14.02 28.68 4.78
N LEU A 362 -15.02 28.21 5.50
CA LEU A 362 -14.91 26.96 6.25
C LEU A 362 -14.61 25.88 5.22
N THR A 363 -13.48 25.18 5.37
CA THR A 363 -13.11 24.07 4.49
C THR A 363 -13.21 22.75 5.25
N THR A 364 -13.65 21.71 4.56
CA THR A 364 -13.54 20.32 5.03
C THR A 364 -12.36 19.66 4.33
N THR A 365 -11.55 18.95 5.11
CA THR A 365 -10.34 18.30 4.60
C THR A 365 -10.56 16.80 4.60
N THR A 366 -10.40 16.18 3.45
CA THR A 366 -10.43 14.72 3.28
C THR A 366 -9.01 14.25 3.00
N ARG A 367 -8.53 13.27 3.75
CA ARG A 367 -7.21 12.65 3.57
C ARG A 367 -7.37 11.19 3.19
N ALA A 368 -6.55 10.73 2.27
CA ALA A 368 -6.42 9.34 1.91
C ALA A 368 -4.95 8.93 1.96
N THR A 369 -4.70 7.68 2.33
CA THR A 369 -3.37 7.08 2.26
C THR A 369 -3.46 5.65 1.76
N ALA A 370 -2.49 5.26 0.95
CA ALA A 370 -2.28 3.89 0.54
C ALA A 370 -0.80 3.52 0.67
N VAL A 371 -0.51 2.32 1.17
CA VAL A 371 0.85 1.84 1.42
C VAL A 371 1.01 0.37 1.05
N SER A 372 2.16 0.04 0.47
CA SER A 372 2.62 -1.32 0.13
C SER A 372 3.91 -1.63 0.88
N GLY A 373 3.97 -2.80 1.51
CA GLY A 373 5.06 -3.28 2.34
C GLY A 373 5.92 -4.35 1.70
N THR A 374 7.16 -4.45 2.19
CA THR A 374 8.12 -5.51 1.83
C THR A 374 9.14 -5.69 2.95
N GLY A 375 9.55 -6.94 3.20
CA GLY A 375 10.55 -7.29 4.20
C GLY A 375 10.20 -8.59 4.93
N ASN A 376 10.51 -8.65 6.23
CA ASN A 376 10.13 -9.77 7.07
C ASN A 376 8.61 -9.80 7.30
N GLY A 377 7.90 -10.59 6.50
CA GLY A 377 6.44 -10.64 6.53
C GLY A 377 5.84 -10.99 7.90
N ASP A 378 6.53 -11.77 8.73
CA ASP A 378 6.02 -12.14 10.05
C ASP A 378 6.00 -10.93 11.01
N SER A 379 6.99 -10.03 10.92
CA SER A 379 6.98 -8.76 11.64
C SER A 379 5.87 -7.82 11.15
N PHE A 380 5.61 -7.77 9.84
CA PHE A 380 4.51 -7.00 9.28
C PHE A 380 3.15 -7.51 9.78
N LEU A 381 2.97 -8.83 9.83
CA LEU A 381 1.77 -9.48 10.38
C LEU A 381 1.57 -9.16 11.87
N ARG A 382 2.61 -9.34 12.70
CA ARG A 382 2.53 -9.13 14.16
C ARG A 382 2.22 -7.68 14.55
N THR A 383 2.56 -6.71 13.69
CA THR A 383 2.41 -5.28 13.96
C THR A 383 1.28 -4.61 13.18
N ALA A 384 0.58 -5.37 12.31
CA ALA A 384 -0.37 -4.81 11.34
C ALA A 384 0.21 -3.57 10.63
N ALA A 385 1.44 -3.70 10.12
CA ALA A 385 2.30 -2.56 9.80
C ALA A 385 1.65 -1.53 8.86
N ALA A 386 1.09 -1.98 7.73
CA ALA A 386 0.45 -1.09 6.75
C ALA A 386 -0.75 -0.33 7.34
N ARG A 387 -1.62 -1.02 8.10
CA ARG A 387 -2.75 -0.40 8.78
C ARG A 387 -2.31 0.60 9.84
N THR A 388 -1.23 0.29 10.57
CA THR A 388 -0.67 1.13 11.63
C THR A 388 -0.20 2.48 11.08
N VAL A 389 0.40 2.51 9.87
CA VAL A 389 0.76 3.78 9.20
C VAL A 389 -0.48 4.67 9.03
N ALA A 390 -1.55 4.11 8.46
CA ALA A 390 -2.77 4.88 8.24
C ALA A 390 -3.47 5.26 9.56
N ALA A 391 -3.42 4.41 10.58
CA ALA A 391 -3.98 4.69 11.90
C ALA A 391 -3.27 5.87 12.57
N MET A 392 -1.93 5.89 12.52
CA MET A 392 -1.13 6.99 13.04
C MET A 392 -1.43 8.29 12.30
N ALA A 393 -1.46 8.26 10.97
CA ALA A 393 -1.76 9.44 10.15
C ALA A 393 -3.16 10.01 10.40
N ARG A 394 -4.15 9.14 10.64
CA ARG A 394 -5.54 9.51 10.88
C ARG A 394 -5.79 10.02 12.30
N TRP A 395 -5.23 9.37 13.30
CA TRP A 395 -5.62 9.57 14.69
C TRP A 395 -4.59 10.35 15.51
N SER A 396 -3.40 10.64 14.97
CA SER A 396 -2.43 11.52 15.61
C SER A 396 -2.51 12.93 15.02
N PRO A 397 -2.96 13.94 15.79
CA PRO A 397 -3.07 15.30 15.31
C PRO A 397 -1.74 15.82 14.73
N GLY A 398 -1.79 16.42 13.55
CA GLY A 398 -0.63 16.99 12.87
C GLY A 398 0.39 15.99 12.30
N LEU A 399 0.12 14.68 12.36
CA LEU A 399 1.03 13.67 11.80
C LEU A 399 0.68 13.38 10.32
N SER A 400 1.62 13.69 9.43
CA SER A 400 1.52 13.31 8.02
C SER A 400 1.65 11.80 7.82
N ALA A 401 1.15 11.27 6.71
CA ALA A 401 1.33 9.85 6.40
C ALA A 401 2.82 9.51 6.16
N ALA A 402 3.62 10.45 5.66
CA ALA A 402 5.07 10.29 5.52
C ALA A 402 5.74 10.05 6.88
N GLN A 403 5.45 10.89 7.87
CA GLN A 403 5.99 10.74 9.22
C GLN A 403 5.48 9.46 9.90
N ALA A 404 4.21 9.10 9.70
CA ALA A 404 3.65 7.84 10.18
C ALA A 404 4.38 6.63 9.57
N LEU A 405 4.62 6.65 8.25
CA LEU A 405 5.36 5.60 7.55
C LEU A 405 6.78 5.45 8.13
N SER A 406 7.51 6.56 8.32
CA SER A 406 8.83 6.54 8.96
C SER A 406 8.80 6.02 10.40
N ARG A 407 7.75 6.30 11.17
CA ARG A 407 7.62 5.77 12.54
C ARG A 407 7.36 4.27 12.59
N VAL A 408 6.87 3.66 11.51
CA VAL A 408 6.61 2.22 11.42
C VAL A 408 7.77 1.49 10.75
N ALA A 409 8.13 1.90 9.53
CA ALA A 409 9.12 1.22 8.69
C ALA A 409 10.47 1.93 8.58
N GLY A 410 10.62 3.15 9.09
CA GLY A 410 11.90 3.85 9.14
C GLY A 410 12.83 3.34 10.26
N PRO A 411 14.06 3.87 10.38
CA PRO A 411 15.05 3.39 11.34
C PRO A 411 14.56 3.70 12.74
N GLY A 412 14.69 2.72 13.63
CA GLY A 412 14.13 2.78 14.97
C GLY A 412 12.60 2.69 15.02
N GLY A 413 11.90 2.46 13.90
CA GLY A 413 10.45 2.36 13.80
C GLY A 413 9.84 1.11 14.43
N GLU A 414 8.50 1.00 14.40
CA GLU A 414 7.75 -0.12 15.01
C GLU A 414 8.22 -1.50 14.55
N LEU A 415 8.49 -1.69 13.25
CA LEU A 415 8.96 -2.98 12.73
C LEU A 415 10.26 -3.41 13.43
N GLN A 416 11.24 -2.50 13.49
CA GLN A 416 12.51 -2.73 14.17
C GLN A 416 12.32 -2.95 15.67
N ARG A 417 11.48 -2.13 16.34
CA ARG A 417 11.20 -2.29 17.78
C ARG A 417 10.55 -3.63 18.10
N SER A 418 9.69 -4.14 17.23
CA SER A 418 8.98 -5.41 17.42
C SER A 418 9.93 -6.62 17.52
N ALA A 419 11.12 -6.53 16.92
CA ALA A 419 12.14 -7.57 16.99
C ALA A 419 12.86 -7.63 18.36
N GLY A 420 12.86 -6.53 19.12
CA GLY A 420 13.57 -6.44 20.40
C GLY A 420 15.05 -6.83 20.27
N ALA A 421 15.52 -7.73 21.14
CA ALA A 421 16.90 -8.21 21.13
C ALA A 421 17.30 -9.05 19.88
N ARG A 422 16.33 -9.40 19.02
CA ARG A 422 16.57 -10.16 17.78
C ARG A 422 16.90 -9.26 16.57
N TRP A 423 16.66 -7.94 16.69
CA TRP A 423 17.01 -6.97 15.66
C TRP A 423 18.49 -7.06 15.28
N GLY A 424 18.78 -7.07 13.98
CA GLY A 424 20.13 -7.19 13.42
C GLY A 424 20.78 -8.57 13.60
N ARG A 425 20.04 -9.57 14.10
CA ARG A 425 20.53 -10.95 14.28
C ARG A 425 19.77 -11.96 13.43
N THR A 426 18.44 -11.82 13.34
CA THR A 426 17.56 -12.80 12.69
C THR A 426 16.88 -12.27 11.44
N GLY A 427 17.08 -10.99 11.09
CA GLY A 427 16.30 -10.28 10.07
C GLY A 427 14.86 -9.95 10.48
N GLU A 428 14.43 -10.31 11.69
CA GLU A 428 13.12 -9.88 12.19
C GLU A 428 13.08 -8.36 12.29
N GLY A 429 11.92 -7.80 11.92
CA GLY A 429 11.67 -6.36 11.94
C GLY A 429 12.23 -5.60 10.74
N GLU A 430 12.97 -6.26 9.83
CA GLU A 430 13.54 -5.59 8.66
C GLU A 430 12.49 -5.43 7.56
N GLY A 431 12.49 -4.27 6.91
CA GLY A 431 11.64 -4.01 5.76
C GLY A 431 11.51 -2.54 5.41
N GLY A 432 10.54 -2.27 4.54
CA GLY A 432 10.22 -0.94 4.05
C GLY A 432 8.80 -0.86 3.53
N MET A 433 8.34 0.37 3.32
CA MET A 433 7.06 0.65 2.68
C MET A 433 7.20 1.77 1.67
N ILE A 434 6.42 1.69 0.60
CA ILE A 434 6.09 2.81 -0.27
C ILE A 434 4.63 3.21 -0.06
N GLY A 435 4.25 4.41 -0.47
CA GLY A 435 2.87 4.85 -0.40
C GLY A 435 2.60 6.16 -1.11
N ILE A 436 1.34 6.58 -1.07
CA ILE A 436 0.90 7.89 -1.51
C ILE A 436 -0.10 8.42 -0.49
N GLU A 437 0.09 9.68 -0.08
CA GLU A 437 -0.92 10.47 0.64
C GLU A 437 -1.60 11.41 -0.35
N ALA A 438 -2.92 11.46 -0.35
CA ALA A 438 -3.72 12.39 -1.11
C ALA A 438 -4.63 13.18 -0.17
N VAL A 439 -4.74 14.49 -0.38
CA VAL A 439 -5.58 15.37 0.44
C VAL A 439 -6.40 16.27 -0.45
N VAL A 440 -7.70 16.33 -0.16
CA VAL A 440 -8.69 17.14 -0.86
C VAL A 440 -9.28 18.14 0.13
N GLU A 441 -9.19 19.42 -0.20
CA GLU A 441 -9.86 20.49 0.52
C GLU A 441 -11.14 20.85 -0.22
N ARG A 442 -12.26 20.87 0.48
CA ARG A 442 -13.58 21.21 -0.07
C ARG A 442 -14.16 22.40 0.67
N ASP A 443 -14.81 23.30 -0.06
CA ASP A 443 -15.63 24.36 0.53
C ASP A 443 -16.77 23.72 1.35
N ALA A 444 -16.95 24.13 2.60
CA ALA A 444 -17.96 23.54 3.48
C ALA A 444 -19.39 23.96 3.14
N ALA A 445 -19.58 25.02 2.36
CA ALA A 445 -20.90 25.52 1.97
C ALA A 445 -21.49 24.75 0.77
N ASP A 446 -20.66 24.42 -0.24
CA ASP A 446 -21.13 23.77 -1.47
C ASP A 446 -20.44 22.44 -1.80
N GLY A 447 -19.43 22.02 -1.02
CA GLY A 447 -18.68 20.78 -1.23
C GLY A 447 -17.71 20.81 -2.42
N GLY A 448 -17.59 21.95 -3.09
CA GLY A 448 -16.70 22.17 -4.22
C GLY A 448 -15.24 21.98 -3.83
N VAL A 449 -14.47 21.31 -4.69
CA VAL A 449 -13.04 21.12 -4.44
C VAL A 449 -12.33 22.47 -4.60
N VAL A 450 -11.65 22.93 -3.56
CA VAL A 450 -10.87 24.18 -3.56
C VAL A 450 -9.37 23.93 -3.69
N GLY A 451 -8.90 22.74 -3.29
CA GLY A 451 -7.49 22.38 -3.32
C GLY A 451 -7.27 20.88 -3.29
N VAL A 452 -6.19 20.44 -3.95
CA VAL A 452 -5.72 19.05 -3.93
C VAL A 452 -4.21 19.03 -3.74
N ARG A 453 -3.71 18.09 -2.93
CA ARG A 453 -2.28 17.85 -2.75
C ARG A 453 -1.99 16.36 -2.63
N ALA A 454 -0.89 15.91 -3.23
CA ALA A 454 -0.47 14.52 -3.15
C ALA A 454 1.04 14.40 -2.92
N ALA A 455 1.43 13.48 -2.05
CA ALA A 455 2.82 13.21 -1.71
C ALA A 455 3.13 11.72 -1.88
N VAL A 456 4.22 11.42 -2.58
CA VAL A 456 4.80 10.06 -2.61
C VAL A 456 5.51 9.81 -1.28
N LEU A 457 5.29 8.64 -0.71
CA LEU A 457 5.83 8.20 0.58
C LEU A 457 6.78 7.02 0.34
N HIS A 458 7.92 7.00 1.01
CA HIS A 458 8.76 5.80 1.06
C HIS A 458 9.76 5.88 2.21
N ASP A 459 9.95 4.78 2.94
CA ASP A 459 10.99 4.66 3.97
C ASP A 459 11.28 3.18 4.29
N HIS A 460 12.47 2.85 4.77
CA HIS A 460 12.87 1.45 5.03
C HIS A 460 13.99 1.28 6.08
N ASN A 461 13.83 0.45 7.10
CA ASN A 461 14.85 0.22 8.13
C ASN A 461 15.89 -0.84 7.70
N SER A 462 15.64 -1.55 6.60
CA SER A 462 16.56 -2.48 5.95
C SER A 462 17.75 -1.73 5.31
N SER A 463 18.81 -2.47 4.97
CA SER A 463 20.00 -1.89 4.32
C SER A 463 19.67 -1.24 2.96
N GLY A 464 18.69 -1.75 2.23
CA GLY A 464 18.17 -1.12 1.02
C GLY A 464 16.73 -1.50 0.70
N MET A 465 16.13 -0.74 -0.22
CA MET A 465 14.83 -1.02 -0.82
C MET A 465 14.80 -0.53 -2.28
N PHE A 466 14.68 -1.46 -3.22
CA PHE A 466 14.52 -1.15 -4.63
C PHE A 466 13.20 -0.41 -4.85
N ARG A 467 13.26 0.84 -5.34
CA ARG A 467 12.05 1.64 -5.61
C ARG A 467 12.24 2.61 -6.76
N ALA A 468 11.13 2.91 -7.44
CA ALA A 468 11.07 3.93 -8.48
C ALA A 468 9.72 4.65 -8.47
N TRP A 469 9.71 5.92 -8.88
CA TRP A 469 8.50 6.74 -8.90
C TRP A 469 8.61 7.83 -9.97
N ILE A 470 7.48 8.49 -10.25
CA ILE A 470 7.46 9.71 -11.07
C ILE A 470 7.43 10.90 -10.13
N ASP A 471 8.44 11.78 -10.21
CA ASP A 471 8.54 12.95 -9.36
C ASP A 471 7.55 14.06 -9.75
N ASP A 472 7.53 15.15 -8.97
CA ASP A 472 6.66 16.30 -9.23
C ASP A 472 6.91 16.95 -10.60
N GLY A 473 8.14 16.86 -11.12
CA GLY A 473 8.53 17.32 -12.45
C GLY A 473 8.11 16.38 -13.59
N GLY A 474 7.63 15.17 -13.27
CA GLY A 474 7.30 14.14 -14.26
C GLY A 474 8.49 13.28 -14.68
N ALA A 475 9.64 13.38 -14.00
CA ALA A 475 10.80 12.56 -14.28
C ALA A 475 10.74 11.24 -13.50
N ALA A 476 11.13 10.14 -14.16
CA ALA A 476 11.30 8.86 -13.50
C ALA A 476 12.53 8.91 -12.57
N ARG A 477 12.33 8.51 -11.32
CA ARG A 477 13.36 8.43 -10.28
C ARG A 477 13.49 6.99 -9.82
N PHE A 478 14.70 6.64 -9.42
CA PHE A 478 15.06 5.33 -8.90
C PHE A 478 15.98 5.53 -7.70
N LYS A 479 15.83 4.69 -6.68
CA LYS A 479 16.67 4.71 -5.48
C LYS A 479 16.69 3.32 -4.85
N ILE A 480 17.82 2.94 -4.24
CA ILE A 480 17.95 1.72 -3.46
C ILE A 480 18.22 2.07 -1.99
N TRP A 481 19.27 2.85 -1.75
CA TRP A 481 19.73 3.16 -0.39
C TRP A 481 19.10 4.46 0.12
N ARG A 482 19.41 4.85 1.36
CA ARG A 482 18.91 6.11 1.95
C ARG A 482 19.72 7.33 1.51
N ASP A 483 21.03 7.17 1.36
CA ASP A 483 21.98 8.27 1.18
C ASP A 483 22.26 8.63 -0.29
N GLU A 484 21.52 8.02 -1.24
CA GLU A 484 21.59 8.31 -2.68
C GLU A 484 20.90 9.61 -3.13
#